data_AF-A0A2D4VZ42-F1
#
_entry.id   AF-A0A2D4VZ42-F1
#
_cell.length_a   1.000
_cell.length_b   1.000
_cell.length_c   1.000
_cell.angle_alpha   90.00
_cell.angle_beta   90.00
_cell.angle_gamma   90.00
#
_symmetry.space_group_name_H-M   'P 1'
#
loop_
_entity.id
_entity.type
_entity.pdbx_description
1 polymer ?
#
loop_
_entity_poly.entity_id
_entity_poly.type
_entity_poly.pdbx_seq_one_letter_code
_entity_poly.pdbx_strand_id
1 'polypeptide(L)'
;MAQSRTSKIRTLRQRGKGKLVKVNDHLNNLTWDLFERNSDLKDVNATRAIAVLDDALSLIQRAGALLNSVHVEEVKEEPVSPEPNGFNTIRSEKEAGKRKPNLSRSISSVN
;
A
#
# COMPACT_ATOMS: atom_id res chain seq x y z
N MET A 1 1.75 -9.82 10.64
CA MET A 1 0.54 -9.78 9.79
C MET A 1 0.79 -9.06 8.45
N ALA A 2 1.30 -7.81 8.43
CA ALA A 2 1.49 -7.01 7.21
C ALA A 2 2.44 -7.64 6.14
N GLN A 3 3.58 -8.22 6.55
CA GLN A 3 4.53 -8.86 5.61
C GLN A 3 3.90 -10.01 4.80
N SER A 4 2.92 -10.74 5.36
CA SER A 4 2.21 -11.83 4.68
C SER A 4 1.23 -11.31 3.62
N ARG A 5 0.62 -10.14 3.82
CA ARG A 5 -0.24 -9.48 2.82
C ARG A 5 0.60 -9.03 1.62
N THR A 6 1.74 -8.39 1.86
CA THR A 6 2.62 -7.89 0.80
C THR A 6 3.17 -9.01 -0.08
N SER A 7 3.57 -10.15 0.51
CA SER A 7 4.04 -11.30 -0.27
C SER A 7 2.94 -11.91 -1.13
N LYS A 8 1.72 -12.07 -0.60
CA LYS A 8 0.55 -12.54 -1.36
C LYS A 8 0.21 -11.63 -2.53
N ILE A 9 0.22 -10.31 -2.33
CA ILE A 9 -0.02 -9.32 -3.40
C ILE A 9 1.05 -9.42 -4.49
N ARG A 10 2.34 -9.51 -4.11
CA ARG A 10 3.43 -9.68 -5.08
C ARG A 10 3.25 -10.95 -5.91
N THR A 11 2.94 -12.09 -5.28
CA THR A 11 2.71 -13.36 -5.98
C THR A 11 1.52 -13.27 -6.94
N LEU A 12 0.42 -12.65 -6.51
CA LEU A 12 -0.75 -12.42 -7.35
C LEU A 12 -0.39 -11.60 -8.60
N ARG A 13 0.32 -10.48 -8.41
CA ARG A 13 0.75 -9.59 -9.51
C ARG A 13 1.70 -10.28 -10.48
N GLN A 14 2.69 -11.00 -9.97
CA GLN A 14 3.64 -11.76 -10.80
C GLN A 14 2.92 -12.82 -11.64
N ARG A 15 2.00 -13.58 -11.02
CA ARG A 15 1.19 -14.58 -11.73
C ARG A 15 0.30 -13.93 -12.80
N GLY A 16 -0.36 -12.82 -12.47
CA GLY A 16 -1.18 -12.06 -13.40
C GLY A 16 -0.37 -11.58 -14.60
N LYS A 17 0.80 -10.98 -14.35
CA LYS A 17 1.73 -10.51 -15.38
C LYS A 17 2.17 -11.64 -16.31
N GLY A 18 2.59 -12.78 -15.76
CA GLY A 18 3.03 -13.92 -16.57
C GLY A 18 1.95 -14.44 -17.51
N LYS A 19 0.67 -14.42 -17.09
CA LYS A 19 -0.45 -14.75 -17.97
C LYS A 19 -0.71 -13.67 -19.01
N LEU A 20 -0.62 -12.41 -18.60
CA LEU A 20 -0.90 -11.26 -19.46
C LEU A 20 0.13 -11.12 -20.60
N VAL A 21 1.41 -11.44 -20.34
CA VAL A 21 2.43 -11.53 -21.39
C VAL A 21 2.04 -12.57 -22.44
N LYS A 22 1.63 -13.77 -22.03
CA LYS A 22 1.20 -14.81 -22.98
C LYS A 22 0.01 -14.38 -23.84
N VAL A 23 -0.96 -13.68 -23.24
CA VAL A 23 -2.12 -13.13 -23.98
C VAL A 23 -1.65 -12.04 -24.95
N ASN A 24 -0.73 -11.17 -24.54
CA ASN A 24 -0.14 -10.16 -25.41
C ASN A 24 0.56 -10.80 -26.62
N ASP A 25 1.40 -11.81 -26.40
CA ASP A 25 2.12 -12.50 -27.47
C ASP A 25 1.16 -13.15 -28.47
N HIS A 26 0.13 -13.87 -27.98
CA HIS A 26 -0.88 -14.50 -28.84
C HIS A 26 -1.67 -13.48 -29.64
N LEU A 27 -2.08 -12.39 -29.01
CA LEU A 27 -2.86 -11.34 -29.66
C LEU A 27 -2.03 -10.62 -30.72
N ASN A 28 -0.76 -10.34 -30.42
CA ASN A 28 0.16 -9.71 -31.35
C ASN A 28 0.37 -10.60 -32.59
N ASN A 29 0.63 -11.89 -32.40
CA ASN A 29 0.76 -12.85 -33.50
C ASN A 29 -0.51 -12.91 -34.37
N LEU A 30 -1.69 -13.02 -33.76
CA LEU A 30 -2.97 -13.03 -34.49
C LEU A 30 -3.17 -11.75 -35.31
N THR A 31 -2.81 -10.60 -34.75
CA THR A 31 -2.98 -9.30 -35.39
C THR A 31 -2.08 -9.20 -36.64
N TRP A 32 -0.82 -9.63 -36.53
CA TRP A 32 0.09 -9.72 -37.68
C TRP A 32 -0.38 -10.69 -38.74
N ASP A 33 -0.78 -11.90 -38.35
CA ASP A 33 -1.28 -12.92 -39.30
C ASP A 33 -2.50 -12.41 -40.09
N LEU A 34 -3.42 -11.71 -39.41
CA LEU A 34 -4.58 -11.10 -40.06
C LEU A 34 -4.16 -9.95 -40.97
N PHE A 35 -3.24 -9.10 -40.53
CA PHE A 35 -2.76 -7.97 -41.32
C PHE A 35 -2.09 -8.43 -42.61
N GLU A 36 -1.18 -9.39 -42.55
CA GLU A 36 -0.48 -9.94 -43.70
C GLU A 36 -1.44 -10.62 -44.68
N ARG A 37 -2.34 -11.46 -44.19
CA ARG A 37 -3.30 -12.16 -45.06
C ARG A 37 -4.31 -11.21 -45.68
N ASN A 38 -4.62 -10.10 -45.00
CA ASN A 38 -5.58 -9.12 -45.49
C ASN A 38 -4.97 -8.11 -46.47
N SER A 39 -3.65 -8.02 -46.61
CA SER A 39 -3.02 -7.08 -47.56
C SER A 39 -3.49 -7.33 -49.00
N ASP A 40 -3.67 -8.60 -49.34
CA ASP A 40 -4.04 -9.04 -50.69
C ASP A 40 -5.56 -9.04 -50.88
N LEU A 41 -6.30 -9.41 -49.83
CA LEU A 41 -7.76 -9.52 -49.87
C LEU A 41 -8.46 -8.16 -49.73
N LYS A 42 -7.82 -7.20 -49.05
CA LYS A 42 -8.34 -5.85 -48.79
C LYS A 42 -9.73 -5.87 -48.15
N ASP A 43 -10.01 -6.85 -47.29
CA ASP A 43 -11.28 -6.92 -46.58
C ASP A 43 -11.37 -5.82 -45.53
N VAL A 44 -12.48 -5.07 -45.58
CA VAL A 44 -12.71 -3.90 -44.72
C VAL A 44 -13.00 -4.34 -43.28
N ASN A 45 -13.67 -5.47 -43.08
CA ASN A 45 -14.00 -5.94 -41.75
C ASN A 45 -12.76 -6.51 -41.03
N ALA A 46 -11.88 -7.21 -41.75
CA ALA A 46 -10.58 -7.63 -41.26
C ALA A 46 -9.72 -6.42 -40.87
N THR A 47 -9.71 -5.35 -41.67
CA THR A 47 -9.02 -4.10 -41.34
C THR A 47 -9.54 -3.49 -40.04
N ARG A 48 -10.87 -3.44 -39.87
CA ARG A 48 -11.51 -2.96 -38.63
C ARG A 48 -11.21 -3.86 -37.44
N ALA A 49 -11.20 -5.18 -37.65
CA ALA A 49 -10.87 -6.14 -36.60
C ALA A 49 -9.42 -5.96 -36.14
N ILE A 50 -8.46 -5.81 -37.06
CA ILE A 50 -7.05 -5.52 -36.76
C ILE A 50 -6.92 -4.26 -35.89
N ALA A 51 -7.62 -3.17 -36.26
CA ALA A 51 -7.61 -1.95 -35.45
C ALA A 51 -8.13 -2.17 -34.01
N VAL A 52 -9.18 -2.97 -33.84
CA VAL A 52 -9.69 -3.32 -32.50
C VAL A 52 -8.70 -4.20 -31.72
N LEU A 53 -7.97 -5.08 -32.39
CA LEU A 53 -6.93 -5.90 -31.76
C LEU A 53 -5.73 -5.04 -31.31
N ASP A 54 -5.34 -4.03 -32.08
CA ASP A 54 -4.31 -3.05 -31.71
C ASP A 54 -4.72 -2.21 -30.48
N ASP A 55 -5.97 -1.79 -30.40
CA ASP A 55 -6.52 -1.13 -29.21
C ASP A 55 -6.47 -2.06 -27.99
N ALA A 56 -6.83 -3.34 -28.18
CA ALA A 56 -6.76 -4.34 -27.11
C ALA A 56 -5.31 -4.61 -26.65
N LEU A 57 -4.32 -4.63 -27.56
CA LEU A 57 -2.90 -4.71 -27.21
C LEU A 57 -2.48 -3.55 -26.31
N SER A 58 -2.92 -2.34 -26.64
CA SER A 58 -2.66 -1.12 -25.84
C SER A 58 -3.26 -1.22 -24.43
N LEU A 59 -4.49 -1.72 -24.31
CA LEU A 59 -5.15 -1.94 -23.02
C LEU A 59 -4.45 -3.02 -22.19
N ILE A 60 -3.98 -4.09 -22.82
CA ILE A 60 -3.21 -5.16 -22.18
C ILE A 60 -1.90 -4.60 -21.62
N GLN A 61 -1.16 -3.82 -22.40
CA GLN A 61 0.08 -3.18 -21.93
C GLN A 61 -0.18 -2.27 -20.72
N ARG A 62 -1.26 -1.47 -20.76
CA ARG A 62 -1.68 -0.63 -19.63
C ARG A 62 -2.02 -1.46 -18.39
N ALA A 63 -2.73 -2.57 -18.54
CA ALA A 63 -3.00 -3.50 -17.43
C ALA A 63 -1.71 -4.10 -16.87
N GLY A 64 -0.74 -4.44 -17.73
CA GLY A 64 0.60 -4.88 -17.31
C GLY A 64 1.35 -3.83 -16.49
N ALA A 65 1.26 -2.56 -16.87
CA ALA A 65 1.85 -1.45 -16.11
C ALA A 65 1.22 -1.32 -14.71
N LEU A 66 -0.11 -1.45 -14.59
CA LEU A 66 -0.79 -1.43 -13.30
C LEU A 66 -0.34 -2.57 -12.38
N LEU A 67 -0.09 -3.77 -12.91
CA LEU A 67 0.44 -4.88 -12.13
C LEU A 67 1.87 -4.64 -11.63
N ASN A 68 2.65 -3.80 -12.31
CA ASN A 68 3.98 -3.38 -11.85
C ASN A 68 3.94 -2.15 -10.92
N SER A 69 2.84 -1.38 -10.91
CA SER A 69 2.74 -0.13 -10.14
C SER A 69 2.82 -0.38 -8.63
N VAL A 70 3.57 0.45 -7.92
CA VAL A 70 3.58 0.47 -6.45
C VAL A 70 2.45 1.37 -6.00
N HIS A 71 1.43 0.81 -5.36
CA HIS A 71 0.40 1.60 -4.69
C HIS A 71 0.81 1.70 -3.22
N VAL A 72 1.21 2.90 -2.81
CA VAL A 72 1.38 3.23 -1.40
C VAL A 72 0.00 3.63 -0.91
N GLU A 73 -0.66 2.77 -0.15
CA GLU A 73 -1.84 3.18 0.63
C GLU A 73 -1.33 4.25 1.62
N GLU A 74 -1.75 5.51 1.46
CA GLU A 74 -1.61 6.49 2.54
C GLU A 74 -2.42 5.94 3.71
N VAL A 75 -1.72 5.37 4.68
CA VAL A 75 -2.32 5.09 5.98
C VAL A 75 -2.74 6.45 6.50
N LYS A 76 -4.05 6.75 6.44
CA LYS A 76 -4.63 7.77 7.30
C LYS A 76 -4.38 7.28 8.72
N GLU A 77 -3.26 7.70 9.29
CA GLU A 77 -3.09 7.71 10.73
C GLU A 77 -4.22 8.60 11.23
N GLU A 78 -5.28 7.98 11.76
CA GLU A 78 -6.23 8.72 12.56
C GLU A 78 -5.41 9.47 13.61
N PRO A 79 -5.58 10.80 13.76
CA PRO A 79 -4.82 11.54 14.74
C PRO A 79 -5.10 10.89 16.09
N VAL A 80 -4.07 10.28 16.68
CA VAL A 80 -4.15 9.76 18.04
C VAL A 80 -4.48 10.96 18.89
N SER A 81 -5.76 11.08 19.28
CA SER A 81 -6.18 12.08 20.23
C SER A 81 -5.29 11.89 21.46
N PRO A 82 -4.54 12.91 21.91
CA PRO A 82 -3.72 12.75 23.08
C PRO A 82 -4.64 12.32 24.22
N GLU A 83 -4.38 11.15 24.79
CA GLU A 83 -5.09 10.71 25.99
C GLU A 83 -4.93 11.84 27.03
N PRO A 84 -6.03 12.35 27.62
CA PRO A 84 -5.90 13.33 28.67
C PRO A 84 -5.20 12.61 29.83
N ASN A 85 -3.92 12.94 30.05
CA ASN A 85 -3.20 12.58 31.25
C ASN A 85 -3.98 13.16 32.43
N GLY A 86 -4.88 12.34 32.99
CA GLY A 86 -5.70 12.67 34.13
C GLY A 86 -4.80 13.05 35.28
N PHE A 87 -4.88 14.32 35.65
CA PHE A 87 -4.36 14.86 36.90
C PHE A 87 -4.97 14.06 38.07
N ASN A 88 -4.24 13.08 38.60
CA ASN A 88 -4.61 12.37 39.81
C ASN A 88 -4.35 13.25 41.04
N THR A 89 -5.37 14.00 41.45
CA THR A 89 -5.46 14.72 42.74
C THR A 89 -6.96 14.94 43.00
N ILE A 90 -7.66 14.52 44.07
CA ILE A 90 -7.43 14.48 45.53
C ILE A 90 -8.64 13.67 46.11
N ARG A 91 -8.47 12.53 46.82
CA ARG A 91 -8.41 12.33 48.30
C ARG A 91 -9.76 12.07 49.01
N SER A 92 -9.82 10.96 49.77
CA SER A 92 -10.56 10.68 51.04
C SER A 92 -10.46 9.16 51.27
N GLU A 93 -9.97 8.54 52.35
CA GLU A 93 -9.56 8.85 53.73
C GLU A 93 -8.52 7.75 54.09
N LYS A 94 -7.43 7.97 54.82
CA LYS A 94 -7.36 7.93 56.30
C LYS A 94 -5.88 8.11 56.72
N GLU A 95 -5.71 8.65 57.92
CA GLU A 95 -4.52 8.58 58.78
C GLU A 95 -3.31 9.48 58.47
N ALA A 96 -3.43 10.70 58.99
CA ALA A 96 -2.56 11.30 59.99
C ALA A 96 -1.04 11.02 59.94
N GLY A 97 -0.26 12.08 59.65
CA GLY A 97 1.19 12.03 59.89
C GLY A 97 2.00 13.22 59.40
N LYS A 98 1.61 14.43 59.82
CA LYS A 98 2.38 15.70 59.91
C LYS A 98 3.49 16.02 58.87
N ARG A 99 3.29 17.16 58.22
CA ARG A 99 4.24 17.94 57.43
C ARG A 99 5.56 18.20 58.19
N LYS A 100 6.64 18.29 57.40
CA LYS A 100 7.99 18.79 57.69
C LYS A 100 8.04 19.87 58.79
N PRO A 101 9.04 19.83 59.68
CA PRO A 101 9.59 21.04 60.28
C PRO A 101 10.88 21.46 59.56
N ASN A 102 10.91 22.70 59.09
CA ASN A 102 12.18 23.41 58.91
C ASN A 102 12.86 23.51 60.28
N LEU A 103 14.10 23.05 60.43
CA LEU A 103 14.93 23.43 61.56
C LEU A 103 16.35 23.76 61.09
N SER A 104 16.71 25.03 61.27
CA SER A 104 18.04 25.58 61.10
C SER A 104 18.96 25.16 62.24
N ARG A 105 20.22 24.86 61.88
CA ARG A 105 21.49 24.89 62.65
C ARG A 105 21.50 24.36 64.10
N SER A 106 22.42 23.41 64.35
CA SER A 106 23.28 23.42 65.56
C SER A 106 24.57 22.65 65.28
N ILE A 107 25.69 23.29 65.59
CA ILE A 107 27.05 22.75 65.59
C ILE A 107 27.27 22.13 66.97
N SER A 108 27.87 20.95 67.06
CA SER A 108 28.50 20.49 68.30
C SER A 108 29.81 19.77 67.97
N SER A 109 30.91 20.43 68.31
CA SER A 109 32.25 19.84 68.39
C SER A 109 32.29 18.71 69.41
N VAL A 110 33.00 17.64 69.11
CA VAL A 110 33.49 16.69 70.13
C VAL A 110 34.95 16.38 69.80
N ASN A 111 35.81 16.78 70.77
CA ASN A 111 37.25 16.58 70.97
C ASN A 111 38.13 16.06 69.82
#